data_AF-A0A9W8G148-F1
#
_entry.id   AF-A0A9W8G148-F1
#
_cell.length_a   1.000
_cell.length_b   1.000
_cell.length_c   1.000
_cell.angle_alpha   90.00
_cell.angle_beta   90.00
_cell.angle_gamma   90.00
#
_symmetry.space_group_name_H-M   'P 1'
#
loop_
_entity.id
_entity.type
_entity.pdbx_description
1 polymer ?
#
loop_
_entity_poly.entity_id
_entity_poly.type
_entity_poly.pdbx_seq_one_letter_code
_entity_poly.pdbx_strand_id
1 'polypeptide(L)'
;MEKQQDPAAPSGNVFVEAPKQLAKEATWLLRRCTKPNKKEYLKIVQAVVLGFLVMGFVGYFTKLIHIPINNIIGGKTRRRGKNDSKENDKRELIFKEVGQEYAQVVKMLGNGRLEASCFDGTTRLAQIRGSMRKKIWINQGDIILLSLREFQEDKADVIQKYTADEARLLKQYGELPDNAKINEGGDVMDGEGEDDDVEFDFDVDEI
;
A
#
# COMPACT_ATOMS: atom_id res chain seq x y z
N MET A 1 20.49 21.23 75.17
CA MET A 1 19.33 20.97 74.29
C MET A 1 19.82 20.16 73.11
N GLU A 2 19.43 18.94 72.85
CA GLU A 2 18.93 17.81 73.63
C GLU A 2 19.38 16.61 72.77
N LYS A 3 19.98 15.63 73.43
CA LYS A 3 20.60 14.45 72.83
C LYS A 3 19.51 13.48 72.33
N GLN A 4 19.78 12.87 71.18
CA GLN A 4 19.83 11.41 70.97
C GLN A 4 18.56 10.60 71.28
N GLN A 5 18.00 9.89 70.29
CA GLN A 5 17.86 8.42 70.30
C GLN A 5 17.14 7.95 69.02
N ASP A 6 17.80 7.12 68.20
CA ASP A 6 17.11 6.25 67.25
C ASP A 6 16.24 5.25 68.02
N PRO A 7 14.94 5.10 67.74
CA PRO A 7 14.15 4.10 68.45
C PRO A 7 14.55 2.70 67.98
N ALA A 8 15.06 1.96 68.96
CA ALA A 8 15.43 0.55 68.91
C ALA A 8 14.42 -0.33 68.17
N ALA A 9 14.95 -1.34 67.47
CA ALA A 9 14.20 -2.46 66.94
C ALA A 9 13.21 -3.01 67.99
N PRO A 10 11.92 -3.22 67.65
CA PRO A 10 11.00 -3.88 68.55
C PRO A 10 11.34 -5.37 68.61
N SER A 11 12.12 -5.74 69.63
CA SER A 11 12.08 -7.05 70.25
C SER A 11 10.66 -7.29 70.80
N GLY A 12 9.85 -8.05 70.08
CA GLY A 12 8.54 -8.49 70.58
C GLY A 12 7.50 -8.67 69.48
N ASN A 13 7.36 -9.91 68.99
CA ASN A 13 6.17 -10.46 68.35
C ASN A 13 5.64 -9.84 67.04
N VAL A 14 6.54 -9.50 66.10
CA VAL A 14 6.19 -9.20 64.68
C VAL A 14 5.33 -10.31 64.04
N PHE A 15 5.50 -11.56 64.49
CA PHE A 15 4.77 -12.73 63.99
C PHE A 15 3.27 -12.76 64.36
N VAL A 16 2.84 -12.03 65.40
CA VAL A 16 1.46 -12.12 65.95
C VAL A 16 0.60 -10.92 65.55
N GLU A 17 1.20 -9.77 65.23
CA GLU A 17 0.48 -8.56 64.77
C GLU A 17 0.29 -8.50 63.26
N ALA A 18 1.25 -9.00 62.47
CA ALA A 18 1.14 -9.12 61.02
C ALA A 18 -0.13 -9.87 60.54
N PRO A 19 -0.51 -11.04 61.10
CA PRO A 19 -1.74 -11.72 60.70
C PRO A 19 -3.01 -10.99 61.15
N LYS A 20 -2.96 -10.20 62.24
CA LYS A 20 -4.11 -9.42 62.72
C LYS A 20 -4.36 -8.18 61.85
N GLN A 21 -3.31 -7.54 61.34
CA GLN A 21 -3.42 -6.46 60.35
C GLN A 21 -3.89 -6.99 59.00
N LEU A 22 -3.35 -8.12 58.53
CA LEU A 22 -3.79 -8.77 57.29
C LEU A 22 -5.26 -9.23 57.36
N ALA A 23 -5.71 -9.72 58.52
CA ALA A 23 -7.13 -10.07 58.73
C ALA A 23 -8.05 -8.84 58.71
N LYS A 24 -7.63 -7.71 59.32
CA LYS A 24 -8.38 -6.45 59.26
C LYS A 24 -8.43 -5.88 57.83
N GLU A 25 -7.32 -5.92 57.10
CA GLU A 25 -7.24 -5.50 55.70
C GLU A 25 -8.05 -6.42 54.76
N ALA A 26 -8.06 -7.73 55.01
CA ALA A 26 -8.89 -8.69 54.29
C ALA A 26 -10.39 -8.44 54.51
N THR A 27 -10.81 -8.12 55.75
CA THR A 27 -12.23 -7.78 56.03
C THR A 27 -12.65 -6.45 55.40
N TRP A 28 -11.73 -5.50 55.20
CA TRP A 28 -11.97 -4.26 54.48
C TRP A 28 -12.03 -4.46 52.96
N LEU A 29 -11.22 -5.36 52.40
CA LEU A 29 -11.25 -5.78 51.00
C LEU A 29 -12.51 -6.55 50.64
N LEU A 30 -12.96 -7.47 51.50
CA LEU A 30 -14.20 -8.25 51.31
C LEU A 30 -15.47 -7.37 51.41
N ARG A 31 -15.46 -6.31 52.23
CA ARG A 31 -16.56 -5.30 52.27
C ARG A 31 -16.68 -4.46 51.00
N ARG A 32 -15.68 -4.50 50.12
CA ARG A 32 -15.71 -3.81 48.81
C ARG A 32 -16.34 -4.65 47.69
N CYS A 33 -16.63 -5.92 47.96
CA CYS A 33 -17.34 -6.82 47.05
C CYS A 33 -18.69 -7.24 47.62
N THR A 34 -19.56 -6.28 47.94
CA THR A 34 -21.00 -6.54 47.97
C THR A 34 -21.41 -6.79 46.51
N LYS A 35 -21.62 -8.06 46.15
CA LYS A 35 -22.10 -8.46 44.82
C LYS A 35 -23.37 -7.63 44.52
N PRO A 36 -23.40 -6.81 43.45
CA PRO A 36 -24.60 -6.09 43.09
C PRO A 36 -25.71 -7.10 42.87
N ASN A 37 -26.85 -6.89 43.51
CA ASN A 37 -27.93 -7.88 43.54
C ASN A 37 -28.47 -8.08 42.11
N LYS A 38 -29.07 -9.24 41.79
CA LYS A 38 -29.54 -9.55 40.42
C LYS A 38 -30.42 -8.43 39.82
N LYS A 39 -31.20 -7.76 40.66
CA LYS A 39 -32.06 -6.62 40.29
C LYS A 39 -31.29 -5.33 40.00
N GLU A 40 -30.16 -5.10 40.67
CA GLU A 40 -29.28 -3.95 40.45
C GLU A 40 -28.40 -4.19 39.22
N TYR A 41 -27.92 -5.43 39.04
CA TYR A 41 -27.17 -5.83 37.85
C TYR A 41 -28.00 -5.69 36.57
N LEU A 42 -29.27 -6.12 36.57
CA LEU A 42 -30.16 -5.94 35.42
C LEU A 42 -30.38 -4.46 35.07
N LYS A 43 -30.50 -3.58 36.07
CA LYS A 43 -30.62 -2.12 35.84
C LYS A 43 -29.36 -1.52 35.22
N ILE A 44 -28.19 -1.98 35.66
CA ILE A 44 -26.90 -1.54 35.12
C ILE A 44 -26.75 -2.01 33.66
N VAL A 45 -27.04 -3.28 33.39
CA VAL A 45 -26.99 -3.82 32.02
C VAL A 45 -27.97 -3.11 31.11
N GLN A 46 -29.21 -2.87 31.55
CA GLN A 46 -30.22 -2.14 30.78
C GLN A 46 -29.78 -0.71 30.48
N ALA A 47 -29.17 -0.02 31.45
CA ALA A 47 -28.65 1.34 31.25
C ALA A 47 -27.46 1.38 30.29
N VAL A 48 -26.56 0.38 30.34
CA VAL A 48 -25.41 0.28 29.44
C VAL A 48 -25.88 -0.02 28.01
N VAL A 49 -26.82 -0.96 27.84
CA VAL A 49 -27.39 -1.30 26.52
C VAL A 49 -28.12 -0.12 25.89
N LEU A 50 -28.92 0.62 26.69
CA LEU A 50 -29.57 1.84 26.23
C LEU A 50 -28.54 2.93 25.85
N GLY A 51 -27.45 3.03 26.61
CA GLY A 51 -26.34 3.95 26.32
C GLY A 51 -25.62 3.61 25.00
N PHE A 52 -25.35 2.34 24.72
CA PHE A 52 -24.75 1.90 23.46
C PHE A 52 -25.68 2.10 22.27
N LEU A 53 -26.98 1.88 22.44
CA LEU A 53 -27.97 2.18 21.41
C LEU A 53 -28.02 3.68 21.12
N VAL A 54 -28.10 4.55 22.13
CA VAL A 54 -28.16 6.01 21.92
C VAL A 54 -26.85 6.57 21.35
N MET A 55 -25.69 6.19 21.90
CA MET A 55 -24.37 6.61 21.39
C MET A 55 -24.12 6.08 19.97
N GLY A 56 -24.51 4.84 19.70
CA GLY A 56 -24.41 4.21 18.38
C GLY A 56 -25.35 4.86 17.37
N PHE A 57 -26.59 5.17 17.75
CA PHE A 57 -27.57 5.79 16.87
C PHE A 57 -27.23 7.26 16.58
N VAL A 58 -26.70 8.01 17.55
CA VAL A 58 -26.17 9.37 17.34
C VAL A 58 -24.95 9.35 16.42
N GLY A 59 -24.04 8.38 16.57
CA GLY A 59 -22.92 8.18 15.64
C GLY A 59 -23.38 7.79 14.24
N TYR A 60 -24.41 6.96 14.13
CA TYR A 60 -25.01 6.57 12.85
C TYR A 60 -25.72 7.75 12.18
N PHE A 61 -26.48 8.55 12.93
CA PHE A 61 -27.19 9.73 12.41
C PHE A 61 -26.25 10.85 12.00
N THR A 62 -25.21 11.13 12.79
CA THR A 62 -24.18 12.11 12.40
C THR A 62 -23.43 11.65 11.16
N LYS A 63 -23.22 10.34 10.99
CA LYS A 63 -22.69 9.77 9.75
C LYS A 63 -23.70 9.89 8.59
N LEU A 64 -24.98 9.55 8.80
CA LEU A 64 -26.02 9.59 7.79
C LEU A 64 -26.28 11.02 7.26
N ILE A 65 -26.30 12.02 8.13
CA ILE A 65 -26.57 13.43 7.78
C ILE A 65 -25.33 14.12 7.17
N HIS A 66 -24.11 13.65 7.48
CA HIS A 66 -22.87 14.24 6.98
C HIS A 66 -22.29 13.51 5.73
N ILE A 67 -22.87 12.35 5.37
CA ILE A 67 -22.57 11.62 4.12
C ILE A 67 -23.09 12.31 2.85
N PRO A 68 -24.28 12.94 2.75
CA PRO A 68 -24.79 13.40 1.46
C PRO A 68 -23.98 14.54 0.84
N ILE A 69 -23.19 15.28 1.61
CA ILE A 69 -22.31 16.35 1.07
C ILE A 69 -20.94 15.80 0.66
N ASN A 70 -20.41 14.77 1.32
CA ASN A 70 -19.07 14.26 1.04
C ASN A 70 -19.04 12.93 0.27
N ASN A 71 -20.17 12.25 0.06
CA ASN A 71 -20.27 11.04 -0.75
C ASN A 71 -20.54 11.32 -2.24
N ILE A 72 -20.84 12.56 -2.62
CA ILE A 72 -20.83 13.00 -4.04
C ILE A 72 -19.42 13.38 -4.51
N ILE A 73 -18.50 13.78 -3.62
CA ILE A 73 -17.15 14.27 -4.00
C ILE A 73 -15.97 13.50 -3.37
N GLY A 74 -16.17 12.67 -2.34
CA GLY A 74 -15.06 12.07 -1.60
C GLY A 74 -15.36 10.71 -0.98
N GLY A 75 -15.38 9.67 -1.81
CA GLY A 75 -15.46 8.28 -1.36
C GLY A 75 -14.34 7.90 -0.39
N LYS A 76 -14.71 7.33 0.77
CA LYS A 76 -13.79 6.81 1.79
C LYS A 76 -13.35 5.39 1.43
N THR A 77 -12.52 5.31 0.40
CA THR A 77 -11.39 4.36 0.17
C THR A 77 -10.99 4.53 -1.29
N ARG A 78 -10.49 5.71 -1.67
CA ARG A 78 -9.60 5.77 -2.83
C ARG A 78 -8.28 5.16 -2.39
N ARG A 79 -8.11 3.86 -2.66
CA ARG A 79 -6.78 3.31 -2.93
C ARG A 79 -6.12 4.29 -3.87
N ARG A 80 -4.96 4.82 -3.49
CA ARG A 80 -4.25 5.89 -4.20
C ARG A 80 -3.86 5.39 -5.58
N GLY A 81 -4.78 5.48 -6.54
CA GLY A 81 -4.49 5.37 -7.96
C GLY A 81 -3.70 6.62 -8.32
N LYS A 82 -2.39 6.45 -8.49
CA LYS A 82 -1.57 7.49 -9.09
C LYS A 82 -1.97 7.54 -10.56
N ASN A 83 -2.76 8.54 -10.93
CA ASN A 83 -3.31 8.71 -12.25
C ASN A 83 -2.20 9.17 -13.21
N ASP A 84 -1.34 8.25 -13.64
CA ASP A 84 -0.23 8.49 -14.58
C ASP A 84 -0.66 8.26 -16.06
N SER A 85 -1.91 7.85 -16.30
CA SER A 85 -2.35 7.36 -17.62
C SER A 85 -2.59 8.44 -18.67
N LYS A 86 -2.77 9.71 -18.26
CA LYS A 86 -3.06 10.83 -19.19
C LYS A 86 -1.82 11.59 -19.68
N GLU A 87 -0.65 11.24 -19.18
CA GLU A 87 0.63 11.90 -19.49
C GLU A 87 1.49 10.98 -20.36
N ASN A 88 0.92 10.36 -21.40
CA ASN A 88 1.70 9.54 -22.35
C ASN A 88 1.70 10.16 -23.76
N ASP A 89 0.69 10.95 -24.12
CA ASP A 89 0.52 11.43 -25.50
C ASP A 89 1.41 12.63 -25.87
N LYS A 90 2.14 13.24 -24.92
CA LYS A 90 2.96 14.46 -25.16
C LYS A 90 4.25 14.50 -24.34
N ARG A 91 4.91 13.36 -24.14
CA ARG A 91 6.22 13.36 -23.48
C ARG A 91 7.28 13.96 -24.40
N GLU A 92 8.24 14.68 -23.83
CA GLU A 92 9.40 15.15 -24.57
C GLU A 92 10.27 13.95 -24.98
N LEU A 93 10.75 13.95 -26.22
CA LEU A 93 11.65 12.90 -26.70
C LEU A 93 12.99 12.99 -25.95
N ILE A 94 13.33 11.91 -25.27
CA ILE A 94 14.62 11.78 -24.59
C ILE A 94 15.61 11.18 -25.58
N PHE A 95 16.69 11.91 -25.85
CA PHE A 95 17.82 11.44 -26.66
C PHE A 95 18.77 10.57 -25.84
N LYS A 96 19.54 9.71 -26.51
CA LYS A 96 20.58 8.92 -25.86
C LYS A 96 21.71 9.79 -25.30
N GLU A 97 22.19 9.41 -24.12
CA GLU A 97 23.37 10.01 -23.48
C GLU A 97 24.56 9.03 -23.54
N VAL A 98 25.75 9.50 -23.13
CA VAL A 98 26.95 8.65 -23.04
C VAL A 98 26.70 7.50 -22.08
N GLY A 99 26.91 6.26 -22.54
CA GLY A 99 26.61 5.04 -21.77
C GLY A 99 25.17 4.55 -21.94
N GLN A 100 24.39 5.14 -22.84
CA GLN A 100 23.08 4.67 -23.24
C GLN A 100 23.07 4.39 -24.75
N GLU A 101 22.28 3.39 -25.17
CA GLU A 101 22.17 3.04 -26.57
C GLU A 101 20.75 2.60 -26.94
N TYR A 102 20.35 2.86 -28.17
CA TYR A 102 19.07 2.39 -28.67
C TYR A 102 19.14 0.89 -28.99
N ALA A 103 18.03 0.19 -28.81
CA ALA A 103 17.95 -1.22 -29.17
C ALA A 103 16.53 -1.61 -29.60
N GLN A 104 16.48 -2.70 -30.37
CA GLN A 104 15.24 -3.39 -30.71
C GLN A 104 15.10 -4.67 -29.89
N VAL A 105 13.90 -4.93 -29.37
CA VAL A 105 13.60 -6.16 -28.65
C VAL A 105 13.52 -7.34 -29.62
N VAL A 106 14.41 -8.32 -29.47
CA VAL A 106 14.46 -9.54 -30.32
C VAL A 106 13.55 -10.61 -29.77
N LYS A 107 13.63 -10.92 -28.48
CA LYS A 107 12.79 -11.94 -27.82
C LYS A 107 12.65 -11.66 -26.33
N MET A 108 11.51 -12.08 -25.77
CA MET A 108 11.27 -12.05 -24.32
C MET A 108 11.82 -13.34 -23.70
N LEU A 109 12.67 -13.22 -22.67
CA LEU A 109 13.29 -14.36 -21.99
C LEU A 109 12.52 -14.77 -20.72
N GLY A 110 11.55 -13.97 -20.27
CA GLY A 110 10.81 -14.17 -19.03
C GLY A 110 11.52 -13.59 -17.80
N ASN A 111 10.87 -13.64 -16.63
CA ASN A 111 11.35 -13.04 -15.37
C ASN A 111 11.72 -11.53 -15.49
N GLY A 112 11.07 -10.84 -16.43
CA GLY A 112 11.37 -9.45 -16.81
C GLY A 112 12.79 -9.25 -17.36
N ARG A 113 13.32 -10.25 -18.07
CA ARG A 113 14.51 -10.17 -18.93
C ARG A 113 14.09 -10.32 -20.38
N LEU A 114 14.84 -9.67 -21.26
CA LEU A 114 14.66 -9.73 -22.71
C LEU A 114 16.02 -9.71 -23.40
N GLU A 115 16.06 -10.19 -24.62
CA GLU A 115 17.21 -10.05 -25.51
C GLU A 115 16.97 -8.84 -26.41
N ALA A 116 17.91 -7.90 -26.41
CA ALA A 116 17.83 -6.67 -27.18
C ALA A 116 18.99 -6.61 -28.17
N SER A 117 18.68 -6.35 -29.44
CA SER A 117 19.66 -6.07 -30.47
C SER A 117 19.96 -4.57 -30.44
N CYS A 118 21.13 -4.20 -29.91
CA CYS A 118 21.59 -2.81 -29.94
C CYS A 118 21.88 -2.38 -31.37
N PHE A 119 21.72 -1.09 -31.68
CA PHE A 119 22.14 -0.55 -32.97
C PHE A 119 23.67 -0.49 -33.15
N ASP A 120 24.43 -0.74 -32.07
CA ASP A 120 25.86 -1.09 -32.12
C ASP A 120 26.15 -2.40 -32.85
N GLY A 121 25.13 -3.22 -33.11
CA GLY A 121 25.24 -4.55 -33.75
C GLY A 121 25.43 -5.72 -32.77
N THR A 122 25.56 -5.45 -31.47
CA THR A 122 25.68 -6.50 -30.43
C THR A 122 24.33 -6.80 -29.79
N THR A 123 23.99 -8.08 -29.63
CA THR A 123 22.80 -8.52 -28.88
C THR A 123 23.15 -8.64 -27.39
N ARG A 124 22.44 -7.91 -26.53
CA ARG A 124 22.67 -7.87 -25.08
C ARG A 124 21.46 -8.41 -24.32
N LEU A 125 21.73 -8.95 -23.13
CA LEU A 125 20.70 -9.35 -22.18
C LEU A 125 20.24 -8.12 -21.38
N ALA A 126 19.02 -7.66 -21.65
CA ALA A 126 18.46 -6.49 -21.02
C ALA A 126 17.51 -6.86 -19.86
N GLN A 127 17.63 -6.14 -18.75
CA GLN A 127 16.75 -6.29 -17.60
C GLN A 127 15.76 -5.13 -17.52
N ILE A 128 14.46 -5.45 -17.45
CA ILE A 128 13.40 -4.42 -17.36
C ILE A 128 13.45 -3.79 -15.96
N ARG A 129 13.65 -2.45 -15.91
CA ARG A 129 13.64 -1.67 -14.66
C ARG A 129 12.33 -1.88 -13.91
N GLY A 130 12.41 -2.06 -12.58
CA GLY A 130 11.24 -2.35 -11.75
C GLY A 130 10.11 -1.31 -11.85
N SER A 131 10.46 -0.03 -12.05
CA SER A 131 9.49 1.06 -12.28
C SER A 131 8.65 0.82 -13.55
N MET A 132 9.27 0.30 -14.61
CA MET A 132 8.64 0.06 -15.90
C MET A 132 7.73 -1.15 -15.88
N ARG A 133 8.10 -2.22 -15.16
CA ARG A 133 7.32 -3.48 -15.06
C ARG A 133 5.86 -3.28 -14.63
N LYS A 134 5.56 -2.20 -13.90
CA LYS A 134 4.20 -1.87 -13.42
C LYS A 134 3.44 -0.92 -14.34
N LYS A 135 4.13 -0.21 -15.23
CA LYS A 135 3.58 0.93 -15.99
C LYS A 135 3.52 0.71 -17.48
N ILE A 136 4.51 0.03 -18.06
CA ILE A 136 4.71 -0.05 -19.50
C ILE A 136 4.95 -1.51 -19.86
N TRP A 137 4.16 -1.99 -20.82
CA TRP A 137 4.27 -3.33 -21.39
C TRP A 137 5.21 -3.27 -22.59
N ILE A 138 6.13 -4.22 -22.68
CA ILE A 138 7.10 -4.33 -23.77
C ILE A 138 6.80 -5.60 -24.55
N ASN A 139 6.71 -5.48 -25.86
CA ASN A 139 6.54 -6.59 -26.78
C ASN A 139 7.79 -6.79 -27.65
N GLN A 140 7.82 -7.90 -28.39
CA GLN A 140 8.86 -8.15 -29.38
C GLN A 140 8.77 -7.12 -30.52
N GLY A 141 9.93 -6.63 -30.97
CA GLY A 141 10.02 -5.64 -32.04
C GLY A 141 9.93 -4.18 -31.59
N ASP A 142 9.60 -3.92 -30.31
CA ASP A 142 9.57 -2.57 -29.75
C ASP A 142 10.98 -1.93 -29.71
N ILE A 143 11.02 -0.61 -29.86
CA ILE A 143 12.25 0.18 -29.73
C ILE A 143 12.38 0.67 -28.29
N ILE A 144 13.56 0.46 -27.71
CA ILE A 144 13.84 0.75 -26.30
C ILE A 144 15.18 1.49 -26.16
N LEU A 145 15.30 2.24 -25.06
CA LEU A 145 16.54 2.85 -24.60
C LEU A 145 17.20 1.94 -23.55
N LEU A 146 18.44 1.52 -23.83
CA LEU A 146 19.25 0.71 -22.91
C LEU A 146 20.29 1.58 -22.21
N SER A 147 20.54 1.29 -20.95
CA SER A 147 21.74 1.72 -20.21
C SER A 147 22.76 0.60 -20.26
N LEU A 148 23.95 0.91 -20.76
CA LEU A 148 25.08 0.00 -20.77
C LEU A 148 25.78 0.03 -19.41
N ARG A 149 26.34 -1.11 -19.00
CA ARG A 149 27.19 -1.19 -17.79
C ARG A 149 28.65 -1.16 -18.23
N GLU A 150 29.45 -0.31 -17.61
CA GLU A 150 30.87 -0.10 -17.96
C GLU A 150 31.72 -1.38 -17.87
N PHE A 151 31.35 -2.32 -16.98
CA PHE A 151 32.13 -3.52 -16.69
C PHE A 151 31.58 -4.80 -17.33
N GLN A 152 30.36 -4.78 -17.87
CA GLN A 152 29.69 -5.95 -18.44
C GLN A 152 28.89 -5.52 -19.67
N GLU A 153 29.53 -5.54 -20.83
CA GLU A 153 28.89 -5.15 -22.09
C GLU A 153 27.75 -6.09 -22.50
N ASP A 154 27.80 -7.38 -22.12
CA ASP A 154 26.73 -8.33 -22.43
C ASP A 154 25.39 -8.03 -21.74
N LYS A 155 25.41 -7.18 -20.70
CA LYS A 155 24.24 -6.89 -19.87
C LYS A 155 23.89 -5.41 -19.92
N ALA A 156 22.59 -5.14 -20.03
CA ALA A 156 22.05 -3.80 -20.03
C ALA A 156 20.79 -3.72 -19.16
N ASP A 157 20.42 -2.50 -18.77
CA ASP A 157 19.17 -2.22 -18.09
C ASP A 157 18.27 -1.37 -19.00
N VAL A 158 16.97 -1.68 -19.06
CA VAL A 158 16.01 -0.93 -19.89
C VAL A 158 15.55 0.33 -19.16
N ILE A 159 15.77 1.50 -19.76
CA ILE A 159 15.39 2.80 -19.20
C ILE A 159 13.96 3.17 -19.60
N GLN A 160 13.68 3.19 -20.91
CA GLN A 160 12.42 3.65 -21.49
C GLN A 160 12.05 2.85 -22.75
N LYS A 161 10.75 2.68 -23.00
CA LYS A 161 10.18 2.20 -24.27
C LYS A 161 9.75 3.42 -25.07
N TYR A 162 10.06 3.45 -26.37
CA TYR A 162 9.54 4.43 -27.29
C TYR A 162 8.27 3.91 -27.95
N THR A 163 7.29 4.79 -28.16
CA THR A 163 6.11 4.48 -28.99
C THR A 163 6.51 4.40 -30.47
N ALA A 164 5.63 3.85 -31.29
CA ALA A 164 5.87 3.75 -32.73
C ALA A 164 6.10 5.14 -33.38
N ASP A 165 5.39 6.17 -32.90
CA ASP A 165 5.53 7.54 -33.42
C ASP A 165 6.84 8.20 -32.97
N GLU A 166 7.25 8.00 -31.72
CA GLU A 166 8.56 8.45 -31.23
C GLU A 166 9.70 7.78 -32.01
N ALA A 167 9.56 6.49 -32.33
CA ALA A 167 10.55 5.78 -33.14
C ALA A 167 10.66 6.34 -34.57
N ARG A 168 9.55 6.79 -35.18
CA ARG A 168 9.54 7.47 -36.49
C ARG A 168 10.25 8.82 -36.42
N LEU A 169 10.02 9.59 -35.35
CA LEU A 169 10.71 10.85 -35.11
C LEU A 169 12.22 10.63 -34.96
N LEU A 170 12.64 9.66 -34.14
CA LEU A 170 14.07 9.30 -33.98
C LEU A 170 14.73 8.92 -35.32
N LYS A 171 14.00 8.23 -36.20
CA LYS A 171 14.44 7.93 -37.56
C LYS A 171 14.56 9.20 -38.42
N GLN A 172 13.62 10.13 -38.32
CA GLN A 172 13.68 11.42 -39.01
C GLN A 172 14.90 12.26 -38.58
N TYR A 173 15.29 12.17 -37.30
CA TYR A 173 16.49 12.82 -36.78
C TYR A 173 17.80 12.13 -37.17
N GLY A 174 17.74 10.92 -37.76
CA GLY A 174 18.94 10.18 -38.19
C GLY A 174 19.69 9.46 -37.06
N GLU A 175 19.08 9.33 -35.89
CA GLU A 175 19.66 8.60 -34.73
C GLU A 175 19.53 7.08 -34.88
N LEU A 176 18.58 6.63 -35.71
CA LEU A 176 18.33 5.22 -35.99
C LEU A 176 18.57 4.93 -37.48
N PRO A 177 19.20 3.79 -37.82
CA PRO A 177 19.37 3.42 -39.21
C PRO A 177 18.01 3.13 -39.88
N ASP A 178 17.89 3.50 -41.16
CA ASP A 178 16.62 3.44 -41.90
C ASP A 178 16.01 2.03 -42.02
N ASN A 179 16.82 1.00 -41.78
CA ASN A 179 16.44 -0.41 -41.85
C ASN A 179 15.74 -0.94 -40.58
N ALA A 180 15.56 -0.12 -39.54
CA ALA A 180 14.86 -0.52 -38.33
C ALA A 180 13.41 -0.89 -38.63
N LYS A 181 13.01 -2.14 -38.35
CA LYS A 181 11.63 -2.62 -38.52
C LYS A 181 10.79 -2.15 -37.34
N ILE A 182 10.01 -1.07 -37.49
CA ILE A 182 9.14 -0.55 -36.43
C ILE A 182 7.86 -1.41 -36.37
N ASN A 183 7.54 -1.95 -35.20
CA ASN A 183 6.27 -2.63 -34.97
C ASN A 183 5.18 -1.61 -34.63
N GLU A 184 4.16 -1.48 -35.47
CA GLU A 184 3.05 -0.53 -35.28
C GLU A 184 1.90 -1.12 -34.45
N GLY A 185 1.95 -2.42 -34.11
CA GLY A 185 0.80 -3.17 -33.59
C GLY A 185 0.63 -3.23 -32.08
N GLY A 186 1.31 -2.39 -31.28
CA GLY A 186 1.51 -2.67 -29.85
C GLY A 186 0.81 -1.77 -28.83
N ASP A 187 0.32 -0.58 -29.21
CA ASP A 187 -0.04 0.46 -28.24
C ASP A 187 -1.56 0.72 -28.12
N VAL A 188 -2.41 -0.21 -28.56
CA VAL A 188 -3.85 -0.18 -28.26
C VAL A 188 -4.08 -0.82 -26.90
N MET A 189 -3.89 -0.03 -25.84
CA MET A 189 -4.39 -0.36 -24.51
C MET A 189 -5.82 0.18 -24.39
N ASP A 190 -6.73 -0.34 -25.21
CA ASP A 190 -8.17 -0.15 -25.02
C ASP A 190 -8.67 -1.31 -24.17
N GLY A 191 -8.44 -1.16 -22.87
CA GLY A 191 -9.01 -2.04 -21.85
C GLY A 191 -10.27 -1.39 -21.30
N GLU A 192 -11.32 -1.33 -22.13
CA GLU A 192 -12.69 -1.34 -21.63
C GLU A 192 -12.91 -2.72 -20.96
N GLY A 193 -12.39 -2.86 -19.74
CA GLY A 193 -12.81 -3.95 -18.89
C GLY A 193 -14.23 -3.62 -18.46
N GLU A 194 -15.21 -4.32 -19.02
CA GLU A 194 -16.54 -4.43 -18.42
C GLU A 194 -16.35 -4.76 -16.94
N ASP A 195 -16.72 -3.81 -16.09
CA ASP A 195 -16.86 -4.01 -14.66
C ASP A 195 -18.00 -5.03 -14.48
N ASP A 196 -17.67 -6.33 -14.48
CA ASP A 196 -18.58 -7.36 -13.98
C ASP A 196 -18.70 -7.19 -12.45
N ASP A 197 -19.46 -6.17 -12.05
CA ASP A 197 -19.95 -5.97 -10.70
C ASP A 197 -20.89 -7.15 -10.37
N VAL A 198 -20.35 -8.20 -9.74
CA VAL A 198 -21.16 -9.28 -9.17
C VAL A 198 -21.92 -8.73 -7.96
N GLU A 199 -23.15 -8.30 -8.18
CA GLU A 199 -24.09 -7.89 -7.14
C GLU A 199 -24.39 -9.11 -6.24
N PHE A 200 -23.90 -9.07 -5.00
CA PHE A 200 -24.17 -10.09 -3.99
C PHE A 200 -25.52 -9.76 -3.35
N ASP A 201 -26.60 -10.26 -3.95
CA ASP A 201 -27.93 -10.16 -3.37
C ASP A 201 -27.99 -11.10 -2.16
N PHE A 202 -28.01 -10.51 -0.96
CA PHE A 202 -28.21 -11.25 0.28
C PHE A 202 -29.70 -11.15 0.60
N ASP A 203 -30.49 -12.06 0.03
CA ASP A 203 -31.86 -12.30 0.45
C ASP A 203 -31.86 -12.69 1.92
N VAL A 204 -32.14 -11.70 2.78
CA VAL A 204 -32.47 -11.94 4.19
C VAL A 204 -33.92 -12.39 4.21
N ASP A 205 -34.11 -13.70 4.12
CA ASP A 205 -35.38 -14.32 4.45
C ASP A 205 -35.73 -14.03 5.93
N GLU A 206 -36.96 -13.57 6.07
CA GLU A 206 -37.73 -13.17 7.25
C GLU A 206 -37.59 -14.10 8.48
N ILE A 207 -37.24 -13.53 9.64
CA ILE A 207 -37.49 -14.08 11.00
C ILE A 207 -38.03 -12.96 11.89
#